data_AF-A0AA35TH01-F1
#
_entry.id   AF-A0AA35TH01-F1
#
_cell.length_a   1.000
_cell.length_b   1.000
_cell.length_c   1.000
_cell.angle_alpha   90.00
_cell.angle_beta   90.00
_cell.angle_gamma   90.00
#
_symmetry.space_group_name_H-M   'P 1'
#
loop_
_entity.id
_entity.type
_entity.pdbx_description
1 polymer ?
#
loop_
_entity_poly.entity_id
_entity_poly.type
_entity_poly.pdbx_seq_one_letter_code
_entity_poly.pdbx_strand_id
1 'polypeptide(L)'
;MRLGTALSLGGIVAAGPLIAACGGPSYDDWAATDGAAGRINLDDVQQAFKDSDSATEFERRVNEIYEGDGLILIRASQDGQTLTLEGWEDLNNDNEIDDAADDQLFSIVRGSDNEYDMRGYHGNGYYNSHFGAGDFLFTYLIISSLSGPRGYYYSTPPSRGTEMRNQRTTYRNSSAYGGQTSRNASYNSRQASFAGSRYQSSRGNVSGNRSSYQSTQRTSGSFRTSNSISRSSSVRSSSRSFGGGFGGGGAFRVRLRS
;
A
#
# COMPACT_ATOMS: atom_id res chain seq x y z
N MET A 1 -58.53 34.75 24.94
CA MET A 1 -58.22 34.37 23.55
C MET A 1 -56.81 34.89 23.26
N ARG A 2 -55.74 34.16 23.63
CA ARG A 2 -54.92 33.25 22.79
C ARG A 2 -54.63 33.78 21.38
N LEU A 3 -53.53 34.52 21.23
CA LEU A 3 -52.86 34.79 19.95
C LEU A 3 -51.68 33.80 19.83
N GLY A 4 -51.73 32.95 18.82
CA GLY A 4 -50.76 31.88 18.58
C GLY A 4 -49.56 32.37 17.79
N THR A 5 -48.38 31.97 18.25
CA THR A 5 -47.09 32.16 17.58
C THR A 5 -46.95 31.12 16.46
N ALA A 6 -46.91 31.56 15.20
CA ALA A 6 -46.56 30.70 14.07
C ALA A 6 -45.04 30.83 13.80
N LEU A 7 -44.27 29.82 14.19
CA LEU A 7 -42.88 29.66 13.78
C LEU A 7 -42.86 29.12 12.34
N SER A 8 -42.45 29.96 11.40
CA SER A 8 -42.11 29.55 10.04
C SER A 8 -40.78 28.77 10.07
N LEU A 9 -40.86 27.45 9.93
CA LEU A 9 -39.70 26.58 9.70
C LEU A 9 -39.08 26.93 8.34
N GLY A 10 -38.00 27.72 8.36
CA GLY A 10 -37.12 27.90 7.22
C GLY A 10 -36.46 26.57 6.89
N GLY A 11 -36.90 25.94 5.80
CA GLY A 11 -36.29 24.74 5.28
C GLY A 11 -34.85 25.02 4.87
N ILE A 12 -33.90 24.38 5.54
CA ILE A 12 -32.54 24.24 5.02
C ILE A 12 -32.68 23.38 3.77
N VAL A 13 -32.48 23.98 2.59
CA VAL A 13 -32.24 23.21 1.37
C VAL A 13 -30.91 22.50 1.59
N ALA A 14 -30.98 21.24 2.02
CA ALA A 14 -29.84 20.36 1.99
C ALA A 14 -29.40 20.28 0.52
N ALA A 15 -28.25 20.89 0.20
CA ALA A 15 -27.57 20.65 -1.06
C ALA A 15 -27.27 19.15 -1.11
N GLY A 16 -28.15 18.38 -1.75
CA GLY A 16 -27.88 17.00 -2.10
C GLY A 16 -26.64 16.97 -2.98
N PRO A 17 -25.79 15.93 -2.86
CA PRO A 17 -24.64 15.81 -3.74
C PRO A 17 -25.15 15.80 -5.18
N LEU A 18 -24.69 16.77 -5.97
CA LEU A 18 -24.82 16.76 -7.41
C LEU A 18 -24.20 15.44 -7.89
N ILE A 19 -25.01 14.59 -8.53
CA ILE A 19 -24.49 13.49 -9.31
C ILE A 19 -23.75 14.14 -10.49
N ALA A 20 -22.43 14.26 -10.36
CA ALA A 20 -21.55 14.69 -11.43
C ALA A 20 -21.00 13.45 -12.15
N ALA A 21 -21.16 13.48 -13.47
CA ALA A 21 -20.54 12.71 -14.55
C ALA A 21 -19.56 11.57 -14.21
N CYS A 22 -19.65 10.48 -14.97
CA CYS A 22 -18.61 9.46 -15.13
C CYS A 22 -17.23 10.10 -15.41
N GLY A 23 -16.51 10.46 -14.36
CA GLY A 23 -15.14 10.96 -14.37
C GLY A 23 -14.35 10.06 -13.43
N GLY A 24 -13.21 9.56 -13.91
CA GLY A 24 -12.32 8.75 -13.09
C GLY A 24 -11.84 9.47 -11.82
N PRO A 25 -11.11 8.77 -10.94
CA PRO A 25 -10.58 9.33 -9.71
C PRO A 25 -9.83 10.63 -9.96
N SER A 26 -9.99 11.60 -9.06
CA SER A 26 -9.24 12.86 -9.13
C SER A 26 -7.76 12.62 -8.84
N TYR A 27 -6.91 13.60 -9.17
CA TYR A 27 -5.50 13.53 -8.82
C TYR A 27 -5.30 13.37 -7.31
N ASP A 28 -6.07 14.11 -6.51
CA ASP A 28 -5.96 14.07 -5.05
C ASP A 28 -6.40 12.70 -4.50
N ASP A 29 -7.43 12.08 -5.10
CA ASP A 29 -7.85 10.72 -4.73
C ASP A 29 -6.77 9.68 -5.08
N TRP A 30 -6.15 9.79 -6.25
CA TRP A 30 -5.04 8.93 -6.66
C TRP A 30 -3.84 9.10 -5.74
N ALA A 31 -3.40 10.34 -5.50
CA ALA A 31 -2.23 10.66 -4.68
C ALA A 31 -2.40 10.21 -3.21
N ALA A 32 -3.64 10.11 -2.72
CA ALA A 32 -3.95 9.61 -1.39
C ALA A 32 -3.83 8.07 -1.26
N THR A 33 -3.81 7.33 -2.37
CA THR A 33 -3.67 5.86 -2.35
C THR A 33 -2.33 5.44 -1.74
N ASP A 34 -2.31 4.27 -1.11
CA ASP A 34 -1.08 3.70 -0.55
C ASP A 34 -0.01 3.52 -1.64
N GLY A 35 -0.40 3.03 -2.83
CA GLY A 35 0.51 2.83 -3.95
C GLY A 35 1.07 4.12 -4.55
N ALA A 36 0.27 5.18 -4.74
CA ALA A 36 0.79 6.46 -5.26
C ALA A 36 1.68 7.19 -4.25
N ALA A 37 1.46 6.97 -2.95
CA ALA A 37 2.33 7.44 -1.88
C ALA A 37 3.53 6.51 -1.64
N GLY A 38 3.66 5.43 -2.43
CA GLY A 38 4.55 4.26 -2.30
C GLY A 38 4.76 3.79 -0.87
N ARG A 39 3.62 3.56 -0.22
CA ARG A 39 3.53 2.75 0.98
C ARG A 39 3.45 1.28 0.58
N ILE A 40 4.09 0.42 1.37
CA ILE A 40 4.13 -1.03 1.13
C ILE A 40 3.89 -1.78 2.44
N ASN A 41 3.27 -2.96 2.36
CA ASN A 41 3.06 -3.81 3.52
C ASN A 41 4.37 -4.47 3.96
N LEU A 42 5.08 -3.85 4.90
CA LEU A 42 6.39 -4.33 5.37
C LEU A 42 6.32 -5.61 6.19
N ASP A 43 5.17 -5.96 6.78
CA ASP A 43 5.01 -7.28 7.43
C ASP A 43 5.08 -8.39 6.36
N ASP A 44 4.39 -8.21 5.23
CA ASP A 44 4.40 -9.17 4.13
C ASP A 44 5.77 -9.18 3.43
N VAL A 45 6.47 -8.05 3.31
CA VAL A 45 7.85 -8.02 2.75
C VAL A 45 8.81 -8.79 3.65
N GLN A 46 8.75 -8.60 4.97
CA GLN A 46 9.53 -9.37 5.92
C GLN A 46 9.22 -10.88 5.82
N GLN A 47 7.95 -11.25 5.62
CA GLN A 47 7.56 -12.64 5.43
C GLN A 47 8.07 -13.20 4.09
N ALA A 48 7.96 -12.42 3.01
CA ALA A 48 8.51 -12.77 1.70
C ALA A 48 10.01 -13.02 1.79
N PHE A 49 10.73 -12.18 2.53
CA PHE A 49 12.16 -12.36 2.76
C PHE A 49 12.48 -13.68 3.46
N LYS A 50 11.73 -14.03 4.52
CA LYS A 50 11.94 -15.27 5.28
C LYS A 50 11.67 -16.54 4.46
N ASP A 51 10.70 -16.47 3.57
CA ASP A 51 10.15 -17.61 2.86
C ASP A 51 10.66 -17.76 1.42
N SER A 52 11.56 -16.88 0.98
CA SER A 52 12.08 -16.87 -0.38
C SER A 52 13.39 -17.64 -0.50
N ASP A 53 13.44 -18.50 -1.50
CA ASP A 53 14.60 -19.36 -1.79
C ASP A 53 15.54 -18.76 -2.86
N SER A 54 15.19 -17.60 -3.42
CA SER A 54 16.02 -16.93 -4.42
C SER A 54 15.69 -15.45 -4.53
N ALA A 55 16.61 -14.69 -5.13
CA ALA A 55 16.39 -13.30 -5.48
C ALA A 55 15.15 -13.13 -6.37
N THR A 56 15.02 -13.97 -7.40
CA THR A 56 13.89 -13.97 -8.34
C THR A 56 12.56 -14.17 -7.62
N GLU A 57 12.50 -15.12 -6.69
CA GLU A 57 11.27 -15.37 -5.95
C GLU A 57 10.94 -14.21 -5.00
N PHE A 58 11.94 -13.68 -4.31
CA PHE A 58 11.76 -12.54 -3.42
C PHE A 58 11.26 -11.31 -4.18
N GLU A 59 11.90 -10.97 -5.30
CA GLU A 59 11.47 -9.88 -6.19
C GLU A 59 10.03 -10.05 -6.67
N ARG A 60 9.66 -11.27 -7.08
CA ARG A 60 8.28 -11.58 -7.48
C ARG A 60 7.32 -11.30 -6.34
N ARG A 61 7.57 -11.85 -5.15
CA ARG A 61 6.68 -11.68 -3.98
C ARG A 61 6.57 -10.22 -3.55
N VAL A 62 7.68 -9.48 -3.52
CA VAL A 62 7.67 -8.04 -3.20
C VAL A 62 6.85 -7.24 -4.20
N ASN A 63 6.95 -7.54 -5.50
CA ASN A 63 6.15 -6.89 -6.53
C ASN A 63 4.67 -7.31 -6.54
N GLU A 64 4.33 -8.48 -6.01
CA GLU A 64 2.95 -8.90 -5.74
C GLU A 64 2.36 -8.13 -4.56
N ILE A 65 3.15 -7.88 -3.51
CA ILE A 65 2.76 -7.09 -2.34
C ILE A 65 2.56 -5.61 -2.69
N TYR A 66 3.43 -5.06 -3.53
CA TYR A 66 3.43 -3.64 -3.84
C TYR A 66 2.25 -3.22 -4.72
N GLU A 67 1.49 -2.22 -4.25
CA GLU A 67 0.31 -1.69 -4.96
C GLU A 67 0.62 -0.47 -5.84
N GLY A 68 1.76 0.21 -5.68
CA GLY A 68 2.15 1.35 -6.51
C GLY A 68 2.32 1.01 -7.99
N ASP A 69 2.66 1.98 -8.82
CA ASP A 69 2.71 1.81 -10.28
C ASP A 69 4.03 1.21 -10.77
N GLY A 70 5.15 1.64 -10.17
CA GLY A 70 6.49 1.18 -10.52
C GLY A 70 6.76 -0.27 -10.13
N LEU A 71 7.86 -0.82 -10.64
CA LEU A 71 8.41 -2.07 -10.14
C LEU A 71 9.22 -1.81 -8.88
N ILE A 72 9.24 -2.78 -7.97
CA ILE A 72 10.23 -2.81 -6.91
C ILE A 72 11.46 -3.57 -7.41
N LEU A 73 12.58 -2.87 -7.48
CA LEU A 73 13.91 -3.40 -7.78
C LEU A 73 14.66 -3.64 -6.46
N ILE A 74 15.46 -4.69 -6.43
CA ILE A 74 16.23 -5.13 -5.27
C ILE A 74 17.70 -4.86 -5.51
N ARG A 75 18.33 -4.19 -4.55
CA ARG A 75 19.78 -4.04 -4.45
C ARG A 75 20.26 -4.73 -3.18
N ALA A 76 21.30 -5.53 -3.24
CA ALA A 76 21.99 -6.01 -2.05
C ALA A 76 23.45 -5.59 -2.11
N SER A 77 23.99 -5.05 -1.05
CA SER A 77 25.38 -4.58 -0.97
C SER A 77 26.05 -5.06 0.31
N GLN A 78 27.38 -5.12 0.27
CA GLN A 78 28.22 -5.40 1.41
C GLN A 78 29.16 -4.23 1.68
N ASP A 79 29.06 -3.65 2.87
CA ASP A 79 30.03 -2.66 3.39
C ASP A 79 30.72 -3.24 4.63
N GLY A 80 31.98 -3.64 4.46
CA GLY A 80 32.72 -4.38 5.47
C GLY A 80 32.00 -5.67 5.88
N GLN A 81 31.54 -5.74 7.13
CA GLN A 81 30.76 -6.87 7.66
C GLN A 81 29.25 -6.67 7.58
N THR A 82 28.79 -5.46 7.27
CA THR A 82 27.37 -5.14 7.18
C THR A 82 26.85 -5.51 5.79
N LEU A 83 25.82 -6.33 5.76
CA LEU A 83 25.12 -6.69 4.53
C LEU A 83 23.75 -6.00 4.53
N THR A 84 23.45 -5.28 3.44
CA THR A 84 22.22 -4.49 3.32
C THR A 84 21.48 -4.87 2.05
N LEU A 85 20.21 -5.24 2.18
CA LEU A 85 19.27 -5.40 1.08
C LEU A 85 18.34 -4.19 1.09
N GLU A 86 18.07 -3.64 -0.09
CA GLU A 86 17.24 -2.47 -0.29
C GLU A 86 16.17 -2.76 -1.35
N GLY A 87 14.97 -2.22 -1.15
CA GLY A 87 13.90 -2.23 -2.13
C GLY A 87 13.59 -0.81 -2.62
N TRP A 88 13.73 -0.61 -3.93
CA TRP A 88 13.57 0.68 -4.61
C TRP A 88 12.40 0.63 -5.59
N GLU A 89 11.50 1.61 -5.57
CA GLU A 89 10.52 1.77 -6.64
C GLU A 89 11.16 2.48 -7.83
N ASP A 90 11.16 1.80 -8.98
CA ASP A 90 11.50 2.34 -10.29
C ASP A 90 10.42 3.35 -10.73
N LEU A 91 10.69 4.64 -10.50
CA LEU A 91 9.74 5.73 -10.77
C LEU A 91 9.77 6.20 -12.22
N ASN A 92 10.91 6.04 -12.89
CA ASN A 92 11.13 6.50 -14.25
C ASN A 92 10.89 5.39 -15.31
N ASN A 93 10.70 4.14 -14.87
CA ASN A 93 10.45 2.93 -15.65
C ASN A 93 11.62 2.44 -16.51
N ASP A 94 12.86 2.78 -16.16
CA ASP A 94 14.06 2.36 -16.91
C ASP A 94 14.60 0.97 -16.50
N ASN A 95 14.07 0.39 -15.41
CA ASN A 95 14.49 -0.90 -14.82
C ASN A 95 15.88 -0.91 -14.21
N GLU A 96 16.47 0.26 -13.99
CA GLU A 96 17.70 0.44 -13.26
C GLU A 96 17.40 1.13 -11.94
N ILE A 97 18.26 0.92 -10.94
CA ILE A 97 18.14 1.65 -9.67
C ILE A 97 18.97 2.91 -9.81
N ASP A 98 18.32 4.06 -9.74
CA ASP A 98 18.93 5.39 -9.68
C ASP A 98 18.48 6.13 -8.42
N ASP A 99 19.38 6.27 -7.45
CA ASP A 99 19.13 6.97 -6.19
C ASP A 99 18.62 8.42 -6.38
N ALA A 100 18.90 9.05 -7.53
CA ALA A 100 18.44 10.40 -7.86
C ALA A 100 17.05 10.44 -8.54
N ALA A 101 16.55 9.32 -9.07
CA ALA A 101 15.27 9.24 -9.77
C ALA A 101 14.23 8.36 -9.06
N ASP A 102 14.68 7.38 -8.30
CA ASP A 102 13.86 6.33 -7.69
C ASP A 102 13.60 6.55 -6.21
N ASP A 103 12.67 5.78 -5.63
CA ASP A 103 12.32 5.90 -4.23
C ASP A 103 12.63 4.63 -3.44
N GLN A 104 13.57 4.73 -2.50
CA GLN A 104 13.82 3.66 -1.53
C GLN A 104 12.61 3.51 -0.61
N LEU A 105 12.05 2.30 -0.54
CA LEU A 105 10.88 2.02 0.30
C LEU A 105 11.26 1.32 1.60
N PHE A 106 12.25 0.44 1.55
CA PHE A 106 12.71 -0.33 2.70
C PHE A 106 14.17 -0.76 2.57
N SER A 107 14.74 -1.15 3.71
CA SER A 107 16.00 -1.87 3.81
C SER A 107 15.90 -3.00 4.83
N ILE A 108 16.67 -4.05 4.62
CA ILE A 108 16.87 -5.18 5.52
C ILE A 108 18.38 -5.28 5.72
N VAL A 109 18.83 -5.06 6.95
CA VAL A 109 20.24 -5.11 7.32
C VAL A 109 20.49 -6.37 8.12
N ARG A 110 21.52 -7.13 7.77
CA ARG A 110 21.94 -8.29 8.55
C ARG A 110 22.68 -7.84 9.80
N GLY A 111 22.21 -8.29 10.96
CA GLY A 111 22.89 -8.20 12.26
C GLY A 111 23.78 -9.41 12.53
N SER A 112 24.07 -9.66 13.81
CA SER A 112 24.74 -10.88 14.27
C SER A 112 23.79 -12.08 14.24
N ASP A 113 24.34 -13.31 14.20
CA ASP A 113 23.59 -14.56 14.48
C ASP A 113 22.32 -14.79 13.63
N ASN A 114 22.33 -14.34 12.38
CA ASN A 114 21.21 -14.46 11.42
C ASN A 114 19.95 -13.72 11.87
N GLU A 115 20.16 -12.66 12.63
CA GLU A 115 19.16 -11.64 12.92
C GLU A 115 19.20 -10.54 11.86
N TYR A 116 18.05 -9.97 11.60
CA TYR A 116 17.85 -8.97 10.56
C TYR A 116 17.03 -7.80 11.09
N ASP A 117 17.47 -6.59 10.80
CA ASP A 117 16.76 -5.36 11.08
C ASP A 117 16.12 -4.83 9.80
N MET A 118 14.79 -4.72 9.76
CA MET A 118 14.09 -4.07 8.66
C MET A 118 13.66 -2.66 9.03
N ARG A 119 13.88 -1.72 8.10
CA ARG A 119 13.47 -0.33 8.21
C ARG A 119 12.67 0.07 6.99
N GLY A 120 11.60 0.82 7.20
CA GLY A 120 10.90 1.53 6.12
C GLY A 120 11.45 2.94 5.93
N TYR A 121 11.25 3.49 4.72
CA TYR A 121 11.63 4.85 4.36
C TYR A 121 10.41 5.66 3.91
N HIS A 122 10.51 6.98 4.04
CA HIS A 122 9.48 7.94 3.61
C HIS A 122 8.10 7.60 4.19
N GLY A 123 7.14 7.25 3.33
CA GLY A 123 5.78 6.84 3.70
C GLY A 123 5.74 5.65 4.66
N ASN A 124 6.84 4.90 4.71
CA ASN A 124 7.03 3.71 5.53
C ASN A 124 7.96 3.95 6.74
N GLY A 125 8.44 5.18 6.96
CA GLY A 125 9.44 5.52 8.00
C GLY A 125 9.01 5.30 9.45
N TYR A 126 7.74 4.95 9.69
CA TYR A 126 7.27 4.50 11.00
C TYR A 126 7.72 3.08 11.33
N TYR A 127 8.08 2.28 10.33
CA TYR A 127 8.32 0.86 10.48
C TYR A 127 9.77 0.58 10.85
N ASN A 128 9.92 -0.18 11.92
CA ASN A 128 11.18 -0.77 12.35
C ASN A 128 10.86 -2.15 12.94
N SER A 129 11.49 -3.20 12.42
CA SER A 129 11.36 -4.55 12.98
C SER A 129 12.72 -5.22 13.08
N HIS A 130 12.79 -6.17 14.01
CA HIS A 130 13.93 -7.05 14.20
C HIS A 130 13.42 -8.48 14.14
N PHE A 131 14.05 -9.35 13.37
CA PHE A 131 13.59 -10.72 13.17
C PHE A 131 14.72 -11.69 12.85
N GLY A 132 14.57 -12.94 13.30
CA GLY A 132 15.39 -14.04 12.81
C GLY A 132 14.91 -14.53 11.46
N ALA A 133 15.85 -14.88 10.58
CA ALA A 133 15.59 -15.59 9.33
C ALA A 133 16.74 -16.54 8.99
N GLY A 134 16.50 -17.47 8.06
CA GLY A 134 17.59 -18.26 7.49
C GLY A 134 18.50 -17.36 6.65
N ASP A 135 19.79 -17.73 6.57
CA ASP A 135 20.79 -16.99 5.80
C ASP A 135 20.71 -17.18 4.28
N PHE A 136 19.78 -18.01 3.81
CA PHE A 136 19.81 -18.53 2.45
C PHE A 136 19.65 -17.45 1.38
N LEU A 137 18.60 -16.62 1.48
CA LEU A 137 18.36 -15.54 0.52
C LEU A 137 19.50 -14.52 0.52
N PHE A 138 19.97 -14.09 1.69
CA PHE A 138 21.05 -13.11 1.78
C PHE A 138 22.37 -13.65 1.25
N THR A 139 22.71 -14.88 1.63
CA THR A 139 23.91 -15.56 1.13
C THR A 139 23.83 -15.73 -0.38
N TYR A 140 22.67 -16.11 -0.92
CA TYR A 140 22.46 -16.22 -2.36
C TYR A 140 22.67 -14.88 -3.07
N LEU A 141 22.12 -13.78 -2.54
CA LEU A 141 22.26 -12.44 -3.11
C LEU A 141 23.73 -12.00 -3.13
N ILE A 142 24.48 -12.25 -2.06
CA ILE A 142 25.91 -11.92 -2.01
C ILE A 142 26.73 -12.84 -2.92
N ILE A 143 26.49 -14.15 -2.97
CA ILE A 143 27.20 -15.02 -3.91
C ILE A 143 26.91 -14.64 -5.37
N SER A 144 25.65 -14.29 -5.65
CA SER A 144 25.24 -13.80 -6.97
C SER A 144 25.95 -12.50 -7.34
N SER A 145 26.30 -11.66 -6.36
CA SER A 145 27.03 -10.42 -6.58
C SER A 145 28.51 -10.61 -6.90
N LEU A 146 29.14 -11.69 -6.40
CA LEU A 146 30.52 -12.07 -6.73
C LEU A 146 30.69 -12.47 -8.20
N SER A 147 29.59 -12.82 -8.87
CA SER A 147 29.59 -13.20 -10.29
C SER A 147 29.39 -12.01 -11.24
N GLY A 148 29.19 -10.79 -10.70
CA GLY A 148 28.95 -9.56 -11.46
C GLY A 148 30.21 -8.72 -11.70
N PRO A 149 30.29 -7.97 -12.81
CA PRO A 149 31.49 -7.22 -13.20
C PRO A 149 31.86 -6.02 -12.31
N ARG A 150 31.08 -5.71 -11.27
CA ARG A 150 31.23 -4.46 -10.48
C ARG A 150 31.43 -4.67 -8.97
N GLY A 151 31.64 -5.91 -8.53
CA GLY A 151 32.08 -6.25 -7.17
C GLY A 151 31.00 -6.10 -6.09
N TYR A 152 30.77 -7.15 -5.31
CA TYR A 152 30.06 -7.17 -4.02
C TYR A 152 28.67 -6.49 -3.91
N TYR A 153 27.94 -6.30 -5.01
CA TYR A 153 26.52 -5.95 -4.93
C TYR A 153 25.64 -6.69 -5.95
N TYR A 154 24.50 -7.21 -5.49
CA TYR A 154 23.43 -7.68 -6.34
C TYR A 154 22.56 -6.48 -6.71
N SER A 155 22.07 -6.45 -7.95
CA SER A 155 21.01 -5.55 -8.37
C SER A 155 20.09 -6.33 -9.30
N THR A 156 18.78 -6.08 -9.22
CA THR A 156 17.81 -6.60 -10.19
C THR A 156 18.32 -6.30 -11.60
N PRO A 157 18.53 -7.32 -12.46
CA PRO A 157 19.00 -7.09 -13.82
C PRO A 157 17.96 -6.33 -14.66
N PRO A 158 18.34 -5.27 -15.41
CA PRO A 158 17.38 -4.48 -16.19
C PRO A 158 16.60 -5.32 -17.22
N SER A 159 17.23 -6.38 -17.75
CA SER A 159 16.63 -7.32 -18.69
C SER A 159 15.40 -8.05 -18.13
N ARG A 160 15.25 -8.15 -16.79
CA ARG A 160 14.11 -8.80 -16.13
C ARG A 160 12.92 -7.88 -15.96
N GLY A 161 13.08 -6.58 -16.16
CA GLY A 161 12.00 -5.60 -15.97
C GLY A 161 10.73 -5.92 -16.74
N THR A 162 10.84 -6.29 -18.02
CA THR A 162 9.68 -6.68 -18.84
C THR A 162 8.97 -7.92 -18.29
N GLU A 163 9.73 -8.94 -17.90
CA GLU A 163 9.19 -10.17 -17.32
C GLU A 163 8.46 -9.89 -16.01
N MET A 164 9.08 -9.13 -15.12
CA MET A 164 8.50 -8.76 -13.82
C MET A 164 7.21 -7.94 -13.96
N ARG A 165 7.16 -6.99 -14.92
CA ARG A 165 5.91 -6.25 -15.22
C ARG A 165 4.80 -7.20 -15.69
N ASN A 166 5.12 -8.16 -16.54
CA ASN A 166 4.15 -9.15 -17.03
C ASN A 166 3.65 -10.06 -15.90
N GLN A 167 4.56 -10.55 -15.04
CA GLN A 167 4.22 -11.33 -13.85
C GLN A 167 3.28 -10.53 -12.93
N ARG A 168 3.63 -9.28 -12.61
CA ARG A 168 2.81 -8.41 -11.77
C ARG A 168 1.45 -8.10 -12.38
N THR A 169 1.38 -7.82 -13.68
CA THR A 169 0.11 -7.60 -14.39
C THR A 169 -0.77 -8.85 -14.36
N THR A 170 -0.17 -10.02 -14.61
CA THR A 170 -0.88 -11.31 -14.57
C THR A 170 -1.40 -11.60 -13.17
N TYR A 171 -0.58 -11.37 -12.14
CA TYR A 171 -0.96 -11.53 -10.75
C TYR A 171 -2.12 -10.62 -10.36
N ARG A 172 -2.05 -9.33 -10.70
CA ARG A 172 -3.11 -8.34 -10.42
C ARG A 172 -4.44 -8.67 -11.09
N ASN A 173 -4.41 -9.37 -12.21
CA ASN A 173 -5.59 -9.86 -12.92
C ASN A 173 -6.10 -11.22 -12.39
N SER A 174 -5.39 -11.85 -11.45
CA SER A 174 -5.77 -13.13 -10.87
C SER A 174 -6.71 -12.97 -9.67
N SER A 175 -7.41 -14.05 -9.32
CA SER A 175 -8.25 -14.09 -8.11
C SER A 175 -7.47 -13.94 -6.81
N ALA A 176 -6.16 -14.25 -6.81
CA ALA A 176 -5.31 -14.15 -5.63
C ALA A 176 -5.03 -12.70 -5.22
N TYR A 177 -5.08 -11.75 -6.16
CA TYR A 177 -4.76 -10.34 -5.90
C TYR A 177 -5.69 -9.71 -4.86
N GLY A 178 -6.99 -10.03 -4.89
CA GLY A 178 -7.95 -9.52 -3.90
C GLY A 178 -7.60 -9.93 -2.46
N GLY A 179 -6.94 -11.07 -2.27
CA GLY A 179 -6.40 -11.49 -0.98
C GLY A 179 -5.24 -10.61 -0.54
N GLN A 180 -4.32 -10.27 -1.44
CA GLN A 180 -3.19 -9.39 -1.16
C GLN A 180 -3.64 -7.96 -0.84
N THR A 181 -4.56 -7.38 -1.61
CA THR A 181 -5.09 -6.03 -1.32
C THR A 181 -5.78 -6.00 0.05
N SER A 182 -6.47 -7.09 0.42
CA SER A 182 -7.09 -7.22 1.75
C SER A 182 -6.04 -7.30 2.88
N ARG A 183 -4.92 -8.00 2.66
CA ARG A 183 -3.79 -8.04 3.61
C ARG A 183 -3.16 -6.66 3.77
N ASN A 184 -2.94 -5.94 2.67
CA ASN A 184 -2.38 -4.59 2.70
C ASN A 184 -3.30 -3.62 3.45
N ALA A 185 -4.60 -3.63 3.17
CA ALA A 185 -5.58 -2.80 3.90
C ALA A 185 -5.62 -3.14 5.41
N SER A 186 -5.53 -4.42 5.75
CA SER A 186 -5.47 -4.89 7.14
C SER A 186 -4.18 -4.44 7.83
N TYR A 187 -3.04 -4.53 7.15
CA TYR A 187 -1.75 -4.01 7.62
C TYR A 187 -1.84 -2.51 7.91
N ASN A 188 -2.33 -1.71 6.95
CA ASN A 188 -2.44 -0.26 7.10
C ASN A 188 -3.36 0.13 8.26
N SER A 189 -4.45 -0.63 8.49
CA SER A 189 -5.36 -0.43 9.62
C SER A 189 -4.71 -0.80 10.96
N ARG A 190 -3.96 -1.91 11.00
CA ARG A 190 -3.20 -2.33 12.18
C ARG A 190 -2.13 -1.31 12.54
N GLN A 191 -1.35 -0.84 11.57
CA GLN A 191 -0.29 0.14 11.79
C GLN A 191 -0.82 1.50 12.24
N ALA A 192 -1.97 1.94 11.70
CA ALA A 192 -2.65 3.15 12.17
C ALA A 192 -3.03 3.09 13.66
N SER A 193 -3.31 1.89 14.17
CA SER A 193 -3.65 1.66 15.58
C SER A 193 -2.41 1.44 16.44
N PHE A 194 -1.44 0.64 15.97
CA PHE A 194 -0.26 0.22 16.72
C PHE A 194 0.82 1.31 16.76
N ALA A 195 1.27 1.78 15.60
CA ALA A 195 2.28 2.82 15.51
C ALA A 195 1.70 4.24 15.71
N GLY A 196 0.36 4.37 15.60
CA GLY A 196 -0.38 5.58 15.98
C GLY A 196 0.19 6.84 15.35
N SER A 197 0.53 7.83 16.18
CA SER A 197 1.05 9.12 15.69
C SER A 197 2.25 9.02 14.74
N ARG A 198 3.13 8.01 14.90
CA ARG A 198 4.28 7.79 13.99
C ARG A 198 3.83 7.38 12.59
N TYR A 199 2.85 6.48 12.50
CA TYR A 199 2.24 6.09 11.23
C TYR A 199 1.58 7.30 10.56
N GLN A 200 0.75 8.03 11.31
CA GLN A 200 0.01 9.18 10.77
C GLN A 200 0.96 10.28 10.28
N SER A 201 2.08 10.51 10.98
CA SER A 201 3.09 11.50 10.59
C SER A 201 3.89 11.09 9.36
N SER A 202 4.24 9.81 9.25
CA SER A 202 5.01 9.30 8.10
C SER A 202 4.15 9.10 6.85
N ARG A 203 2.84 8.90 6.96
CA ARG A 203 1.95 8.70 5.80
C ARG A 203 2.05 9.79 4.73
N GLY A 204 2.32 11.04 5.12
CA GLY A 204 2.50 12.18 4.21
C GLY A 204 3.96 12.50 3.90
N ASN A 205 4.92 11.77 4.48
CA ASN A 205 6.34 11.96 4.25
C ASN A 205 6.74 11.23 2.96
N VAL A 206 6.64 11.90 1.81
CA VAL A 206 7.08 11.38 0.51
C VAL A 206 8.48 11.88 0.18
N SER A 207 9.26 11.09 -0.55
CA SER A 207 10.58 11.50 -1.03
C SER A 207 10.49 12.68 -2.03
N GLY A 208 11.61 13.36 -2.25
CA GLY A 208 11.70 14.39 -3.31
C GLY A 208 11.45 13.80 -4.71
N ASN A 209 11.95 12.59 -4.95
CA ASN A 209 11.78 11.87 -6.21
C ASN A 209 10.31 11.50 -6.43
N ARG A 210 9.63 10.97 -5.40
CA ARG A 210 8.19 10.71 -5.45
C ARG A 210 7.35 11.96 -5.59
N SER A 211 7.71 13.06 -4.93
CA SER A 211 7.02 14.35 -5.11
C SER A 211 7.08 14.81 -6.57
N SER A 212 8.24 14.64 -7.21
CA SER A 212 8.46 14.94 -8.63
C SER A 212 7.67 14.00 -9.54
N TYR A 213 7.64 12.70 -9.22
CA TYR A 213 6.81 11.71 -9.89
C TYR A 213 5.33 12.09 -9.83
N GLN A 214 4.79 12.37 -8.63
CA GLN A 214 3.39 12.76 -8.44
C GLN A 214 3.04 14.05 -9.22
N SER A 215 3.92 15.05 -9.22
CA SER A 215 3.76 16.27 -10.01
C SER A 215 3.74 15.98 -11.52
N THR A 216 4.59 15.07 -11.98
CA THR A 216 4.64 14.63 -13.38
C THR A 216 3.35 13.91 -13.76
N GLN A 217 2.89 12.98 -12.92
CA GLN A 217 1.63 12.26 -13.11
C GLN A 217 0.43 13.22 -13.17
N ARG A 218 0.41 14.26 -12.32
CA ARG A 218 -0.60 15.33 -12.35
C ARG A 218 -0.62 16.06 -13.69
N THR A 219 0.56 16.46 -14.15
CA THR A 219 0.73 17.26 -15.36
C THR A 219 0.41 16.46 -16.62
N SER A 220 0.86 15.21 -16.69
CA SER A 220 0.60 14.32 -17.83
C SER A 220 -0.81 13.74 -17.85
N GLY A 221 -1.50 13.71 -16.70
CA GLY A 221 -2.79 13.04 -16.53
C GLY A 221 -2.68 11.51 -16.44
N SER A 222 -1.47 10.96 -16.37
CA SER A 222 -1.19 9.51 -16.32
C SER A 222 -1.77 8.84 -15.07
N PHE A 223 -2.04 9.60 -13.99
CA PHE A 223 -2.74 9.10 -12.80
C PHE A 223 -4.12 8.48 -13.11
N ARG A 224 -4.77 8.90 -14.20
CA ARG A 224 -6.09 8.38 -14.60
C ARG A 224 -6.06 6.92 -15.08
N THR A 225 -4.90 6.47 -15.54
CA THR A 225 -4.66 5.10 -16.02
C THR A 225 -3.78 4.30 -15.07
N SER A 226 -3.49 4.85 -13.89
CA SER A 226 -2.66 4.21 -12.88
C SER A 226 -3.30 2.93 -12.35
N ASN A 227 -2.44 1.95 -12.07
CA ASN A 227 -2.82 0.68 -11.48
C ASN A 227 -2.77 0.71 -9.94
N SER A 228 -2.28 1.80 -9.33
CA SER A 228 -2.28 2.00 -7.87
C SER A 228 -3.65 2.35 -7.30
N ILE A 229 -4.57 2.73 -8.18
CA ILE A 229 -5.98 2.82 -7.88
C ILE A 229 -6.54 1.40 -7.92
N SER A 230 -6.37 0.67 -6.81
CA SER A 230 -7.16 -0.53 -6.58
C SER A 230 -8.62 -0.14 -6.79
N ARG A 231 -9.23 -0.59 -7.91
CA ARG A 231 -10.65 -0.35 -8.29
C ARG A 231 -11.64 -0.89 -7.26
N SER A 232 -11.13 -1.41 -6.16
CA SER A 232 -11.83 -1.63 -4.90
C SER A 232 -11.91 -0.34 -4.08
N SER A 233 -12.37 0.76 -4.69
CA SER A 233 -13.26 1.61 -3.89
C SER A 233 -14.45 0.72 -3.58
N SER A 234 -14.49 0.21 -2.35
CA SER A 234 -15.77 -0.03 -1.73
C SER A 234 -16.57 1.24 -1.99
N VAL A 235 -17.52 1.14 -2.92
CA VAL A 235 -18.69 2.01 -2.86
C VAL A 235 -19.21 1.73 -1.46
N ARG A 236 -18.87 2.61 -0.52
CA ARG A 236 -19.59 2.70 0.73
C ARG A 236 -20.98 3.09 0.30
N SER A 237 -21.79 2.09 -0.05
CA SER A 237 -23.22 2.20 0.04
C SER A 237 -23.45 2.53 1.50
N SER A 238 -23.61 3.82 1.76
CA SER A 238 -24.26 4.28 2.96
C SER A 238 -25.67 3.72 2.84
N SER A 239 -25.86 2.47 3.26
CA SER A 239 -27.15 1.98 3.70
C SER A 239 -27.49 2.87 4.89
N ARG A 240 -28.14 3.99 4.57
CA ARG A 240 -28.91 4.75 5.54
C ARG A 240 -29.91 3.75 6.09
N SER A 241 -29.60 3.18 7.26
CA SER A 241 -30.61 2.54 8.10
C SER A 241 -31.63 3.62 8.40
N PHE A 242 -32.67 3.68 7.57
CA PHE A 242 -33.88 4.39 7.91
C PHE A 242 -34.45 3.65 9.12
N GLY A 243 -34.33 4.29 10.29
CA GLY A 243 -35.07 3.92 11.47
C GLY A 243 -36.56 4.04 11.15
N GLY A 244 -37.15 2.94 10.72
CA GLY A 244 -38.59 2.77 10.60
C GLY A 244 -39.09 2.09 11.85
N GLY A 245 -39.49 2.89 12.85
CA GLY A 245 -40.29 2.40 13.94
C GLY A 245 -41.68 2.02 13.44
N PHE A 246 -42.07 0.76 13.59
CA PHE A 246 -43.46 0.33 13.59
C PHE A 246 -43.66 -0.67 14.72
N GLY A 247 -44.43 -0.23 15.72
CA GLY A 247 -44.95 -1.06 16.79
C GLY A 247 -46.18 -1.88 16.35
N GLY A 248 -46.47 -2.90 17.15
CA GLY A 248 -47.63 -3.79 17.03
C GLY A 248 -47.16 -5.22 17.27
N GLY A 249 -47.36 -5.87 18.41
CA GLY A 249 -48.49 -5.82 19.33
C GLY A 249 -49.26 -7.13 19.20
N GLY A 250 -48.98 -8.10 20.07
CA GLY A 250 -49.67 -9.39 20.04
C GLY A 250 -49.21 -10.38 21.09
N ALA A 251 -49.77 -10.29 22.31
CA ALA A 251 -49.86 -11.42 23.23
C ALA A 251 -51.14 -11.34 24.06
N PHE A 252 -52.06 -12.26 23.72
CA PHE A 252 -53.02 -12.99 24.54
C PHE A 252 -54.05 -12.29 25.46
N ARG A 253 -55.31 -12.64 25.16
CA ARG A 253 -56.55 -12.40 25.92
C ARG A 253 -56.62 -13.28 27.18
N VAL A 254 -57.15 -12.71 28.26
CA VAL A 254 -57.91 -13.45 29.29
C VAL A 254 -59.29 -12.81 29.37
N ARG A 255 -60.35 -13.61 29.24
CA ARG A 255 -61.75 -13.17 29.38
C ARG A 255 -62.37 -13.98 30.51
N LEU A 256 -62.58 -13.35 31.67
CA LEU A 256 -63.49 -13.83 32.71
C LEU A 256 -64.92 -13.45 32.30
N ARG A 257 -65.83 -14.43 32.34
CA ARG A 257 -67.28 -14.20 32.38
C ARG A 257 -67.75 -14.46 33.80
N SER A 258 -68.76 -13.68 34.20
CA SER A 258 -69.58 -13.83 35.41
C SER A 258 -70.11 -15.25 35.62
#